data_AF-A0A8T7E4G4-F1
#
_entry.id   AF-A0A8T7E4G4-F1
#
_cell.length_a   1.000
_cell.length_b   1.000
_cell.length_c   1.000
_cell.angle_alpha   90.00
_cell.angle_beta   90.00
_cell.angle_gamma   90.00
#
_symmetry.space_group_name_H-M   'P 1'
#
loop_
_entity.id
_entity.type
_entity.pdbx_description
1 polymer ?
#
loop_
_entity_poly.entity_id
_entity_poly.type
_entity_poly.pdbx_seq_one_letter_code
_entity_poly.pdbx_strand_id
1 'polypeptide(L)'
;MSALDNISFVLVETSHPGNIGAAARAMKTMGLSRLALVRPLRFPCAEATARAAGADDLLHHADLPGSVAEAVAGAQFVLGTTARTRHLEAPVMSPRDAAAEIIRQSALGPCTV
;
A
#
# COMPACT_ATOMS: atom_id res chain seq x y z
N MET A 1 8.84 -16.93 5.59
CA MET A 1 8.03 -15.70 5.61
C MET A 1 8.95 -14.54 5.91
N SER A 2 9.04 -13.59 4.99
CA SER A 2 9.73 -12.33 5.17
C SER A 2 8.87 -11.38 6.01
N ALA A 3 9.49 -10.44 6.73
CA ALA A 3 8.79 -9.35 7.39
C ALA A 3 7.91 -8.52 6.41
N LEU A 4 8.27 -8.51 5.12
CA LEU A 4 7.53 -7.83 4.05
C LEU A 4 6.20 -8.53 3.69
N ASP A 5 6.07 -9.83 3.94
CA ASP A 5 4.85 -10.60 3.62
C ASP A 5 3.66 -10.17 4.50
N ASN A 6 3.95 -9.51 5.63
CA ASN A 6 2.97 -8.98 6.57
C ASN A 6 2.62 -7.51 6.29
N ILE A 7 3.15 -6.88 5.25
CA ILE A 7 2.92 -5.46 4.93
C ILE A 7 2.00 -5.35 3.71
N SER A 8 0.83 -4.75 3.88
CA SER A 8 -0.04 -4.34 2.77
C SER A 8 0.14 -2.85 2.44
N PHE A 9 0.09 -2.52 1.15
CA PHE A 9 0.05 -1.14 0.67
C PHE A 9 -1.35 -0.83 0.13
N VAL A 10 -1.98 0.22 0.67
CA VAL A 10 -3.34 0.63 0.32
C VAL A 10 -3.31 1.92 -0.50
N LEU A 11 -3.82 1.85 -1.73
CA LEU A 11 -4.04 3.03 -2.56
C LEU A 11 -5.51 3.45 -2.47
N VAL A 12 -5.76 4.64 -1.96
CA VAL A 12 -7.10 5.18 -1.77
C VAL A 12 -7.46 6.13 -2.90
N GLU A 13 -8.59 5.90 -3.56
CA GLU A 13 -9.21 6.79 -4.56
C GLU A 13 -8.25 7.20 -5.69
N THR A 14 -7.43 6.25 -6.16
CA THR A 14 -6.46 6.55 -7.22
C THR A 14 -7.17 6.99 -8.50
N SER A 15 -6.91 8.22 -8.93
CA SER A 15 -7.61 8.84 -10.05
C SER A 15 -7.05 8.41 -11.42
N HIS A 16 -5.72 8.28 -11.53
CA HIS A 16 -5.07 7.87 -12.78
C HIS A 16 -4.64 6.40 -12.69
N PRO A 17 -5.16 5.49 -13.52
CA PRO A 17 -4.84 4.07 -13.44
C PRO A 17 -3.35 3.78 -13.66
N GLY A 18 -2.65 4.58 -14.45
CA GLY A 18 -1.19 4.47 -14.61
C GLY A 18 -0.41 4.61 -13.29
N ASN A 19 -0.95 5.31 -12.29
CA ASN A 19 -0.31 5.43 -10.97
C ASN A 19 -0.42 4.13 -10.16
N ILE A 20 -1.48 3.34 -10.37
CA ILE A 20 -1.63 2.02 -9.76
C ILE A 20 -0.51 1.11 -10.26
N GLY A 21 -0.28 1.10 -11.58
CA GLY A 21 0.82 0.37 -12.20
C GLY A 21 2.19 0.82 -11.71
N ALA A 22 2.44 2.14 -11.68
CA ALA A 22 3.70 2.68 -11.20
C ALA A 22 3.98 2.33 -9.72
N ALA A 23 2.95 2.35 -8.87
CA ALA A 23 3.05 1.94 -7.47
C ALA A 23 3.34 0.44 -7.34
N ALA A 24 2.63 -0.42 -8.09
CA ALA A 24 2.89 -1.86 -8.12
C ALA A 24 4.32 -2.17 -8.55
N ARG A 25 4.85 -1.47 -9.57
CA ARG A 25 6.25 -1.58 -9.99
C ARG A 25 7.21 -1.25 -8.85
N ALA A 26 7.00 -0.12 -8.18
CA ALA A 26 7.83 0.31 -7.06
C ALA A 26 7.80 -0.71 -5.91
N MET A 27 6.62 -1.20 -5.55
CA MET A 27 6.44 -2.24 -4.54
C MET A 27 7.25 -3.50 -4.88
N LYS A 28 7.11 -4.01 -6.11
CA LYS A 28 7.82 -5.22 -6.54
C LYS A 28 9.34 -5.05 -6.54
N THR A 29 9.85 -3.90 -6.97
CA THR A 29 11.28 -3.56 -6.87
C THR A 29 11.78 -3.57 -5.43
N MET A 30 10.92 -3.22 -4.46
CA MET A 30 11.25 -3.22 -3.03
C MET A 30 10.91 -4.55 -2.32
N GLY A 31 10.46 -5.58 -3.05
CA GLY A 31 10.11 -6.88 -2.49
C GLY A 31 8.75 -6.95 -1.78
N LEU A 32 7.90 -5.94 -1.95
CA LEU A 32 6.52 -5.94 -1.46
C LEU A 32 5.58 -6.59 -2.48
N SER A 33 4.56 -7.30 -1.99
CA SER A 33 3.68 -8.12 -2.84
C SER A 33 2.18 -7.95 -2.58
N ARG A 34 1.79 -7.24 -1.52
CA ARG A 34 0.39 -7.11 -1.10
C ARG A 34 -0.15 -5.71 -1.39
N LEU A 35 -0.96 -5.59 -2.42
CA LEU A 35 -1.59 -4.35 -2.87
C LEU A 35 -3.10 -4.40 -2.57
N ALA A 36 -3.64 -3.32 -2.04
CA ALA A 36 -5.08 -3.12 -1.89
C ALA A 36 -5.49 -1.79 -2.50
N LEU A 37 -6.62 -1.75 -3.20
CA LEU A 37 -7.14 -0.55 -3.86
C LEU A 37 -8.53 -0.21 -3.30
N VAL A 38 -8.62 0.90 -2.57
CA VAL A 38 -9.89 1.40 -2.06
C VAL A 38 -10.48 2.37 -3.07
N ARG A 39 -11.63 2.02 -3.65
CA ARG A 39 -12.39 2.88 -4.60
C ARG A 39 -11.52 3.52 -5.71
N PRO A 40 -10.68 2.76 -6.44
CA PRO A 40 -9.95 3.33 -7.57
C PRO A 40 -10.93 3.83 -8.64
N LEU A 41 -10.64 4.96 -9.29
CA LEU A 41 -11.55 5.51 -10.30
C LEU A 41 -11.71 4.56 -11.51
N ARG A 42 -10.66 3.82 -11.84
CA ARG A 42 -10.65 2.84 -12.93
C ARG A 42 -9.68 1.71 -12.64
N PHE A 43 -10.21 0.50 -12.42
CA PHE A 43 -9.42 -0.72 -12.27
C PHE A 43 -10.34 -1.95 -12.49
N PRO A 44 -9.91 -3.00 -13.21
CA PRO A 44 -8.63 -3.15 -13.91
C PRO A 44 -8.52 -2.21 -15.14
N CYS A 45 -7.29 -1.93 -15.59
CA CYS A 45 -7.04 -1.04 -16.71
C CYS A 45 -5.74 -1.38 -17.44
N ALA A 46 -5.77 -1.41 -18.77
CA ALA A 46 -4.58 -1.65 -19.60
C ALA A 46 -3.44 -0.65 -19.34
N GLU A 47 -3.76 0.60 -18.99
CA GLU A 47 -2.76 1.60 -18.64
C GLU A 47 -2.01 1.25 -17.33
N ALA A 48 -2.72 0.69 -16.34
CA ALA A 48 -2.10 0.22 -15.11
C ALA A 48 -1.14 -0.94 -15.41
N THR A 49 -1.59 -1.93 -16.19
CA THR A 49 -0.76 -3.06 -16.65
C THR A 49 0.48 -2.58 -17.40
N ALA A 50 0.32 -1.68 -18.38
CA ALA A 50 1.44 -1.13 -19.15
C ALA A 50 2.47 -0.40 -18.26
N ARG A 51 2.03 0.25 -17.18
CA ARG A 51 2.90 0.98 -16.25
C ARG A 51 3.50 0.09 -15.14
N ALA A 52 2.95 -1.10 -14.91
CA ALA A 52 3.45 -2.05 -13.92
C ALA A 52 4.78 -2.71 -14.30
N ALA A 53 5.09 -2.79 -15.60
CA ALA A 53 6.37 -3.24 -16.12
C ALA A 53 6.91 -4.53 -15.44
N GLY A 54 6.11 -5.61 -15.46
CA GLY A 54 6.46 -6.90 -14.86
C GLY A 54 5.96 -7.09 -13.42
N ALA A 55 5.26 -6.11 -12.85
CA ALA A 55 4.52 -6.23 -11.58
C ALA A 55 3.02 -6.56 -11.78
N ASP A 56 2.68 -7.21 -12.90
CA ASP A 56 1.31 -7.57 -13.27
C ASP A 56 0.65 -8.52 -12.26
N ASP A 57 1.46 -9.37 -11.62
CA ASP A 57 1.05 -10.23 -10.51
C ASP A 57 0.48 -9.44 -9.33
N LEU A 58 1.07 -8.30 -8.95
CA LEU A 58 0.51 -7.46 -7.89
C LEU A 58 -0.84 -6.86 -8.28
N LEU A 59 -1.03 -6.53 -9.56
CA LEU A 59 -2.31 -6.03 -10.06
C LEU A 59 -3.38 -7.14 -10.07
N HIS A 60 -3.00 -8.36 -10.46
CA HIS A 60 -3.91 -9.50 -10.51
C HIS A 60 -4.36 -9.98 -9.13
N HIS A 61 -3.49 -9.89 -8.14
CA HIS A 61 -3.78 -10.28 -6.75
C HIS A 61 -4.15 -9.08 -5.86
N ALA A 62 -4.44 -7.92 -6.45
CA ALA A 62 -4.81 -6.74 -5.67
C ALA A 62 -6.16 -6.94 -4.97
N ASP A 63 -6.20 -6.71 -3.67
CA ASP A 63 -7.45 -6.70 -2.90
C ASP A 63 -8.26 -5.44 -3.24
N LEU A 64 -9.59 -5.56 -3.28
CA LEU A 64 -10.52 -4.45 -3.61
C LEU A 64 -11.50 -4.17 -2.46
N PRO A 65 -11.01 -3.74 -1.28
CA PRO A 65 -11.89 -3.39 -0.16
C PRO A 65 -12.80 -2.20 -0.50
N GLY A 66 -14.03 -2.21 0.03
CA GLY A 66 -15.03 -1.18 -0.21
C GLY A 66 -14.74 0.15 0.50
N SER A 67 -13.92 0.11 1.55
CA SER A 67 -13.59 1.26 2.39
C SER A 67 -12.17 1.18 2.95
N VAL A 68 -11.65 2.32 3.44
CA VAL A 68 -10.37 2.35 4.16
C VAL A 68 -10.44 1.52 5.44
N ALA A 69 -11.59 1.55 6.13
CA ALA A 69 -11.80 0.76 7.35
C ALA A 69 -11.67 -0.74 7.10
N GLU A 70 -12.22 -1.25 5.99
CA GLU A 70 -12.02 -2.64 5.57
C GLU A 70 -10.57 -2.93 5.18
N ALA A 71 -9.93 -2.00 4.46
CA ALA A 71 -8.55 -2.19 3.98
C ALA A 71 -7.52 -2.33 5.12
N VAL A 72 -7.78 -1.68 6.25
CA VAL A 72 -6.92 -1.74 7.45
C VAL A 72 -7.45 -2.70 8.51
N ALA A 73 -8.56 -3.39 8.25
CA ALA A 73 -9.16 -4.30 9.21
C ALA A 73 -8.19 -5.47 9.49
N GLY A 74 -7.86 -5.66 10.78
CA GLY A 74 -6.93 -6.70 11.21
C GLY A 74 -5.45 -6.31 11.13
N ALA A 75 -5.12 -5.10 10.64
CA ALA A 75 -3.80 -4.55 10.81
C ALA A 75 -3.59 -4.16 12.28
N GLN A 76 -2.52 -4.66 12.90
CA GLN A 76 -2.12 -4.22 14.24
C GLN A 76 -1.43 -2.86 14.22
N PHE A 77 -0.90 -2.45 13.06
CA PHE A 77 -0.22 -1.18 12.88
C PHE A 77 -0.52 -0.58 11.52
N VAL A 78 -0.84 0.72 11.50
CA VAL A 78 -1.25 1.46 10.29
C VAL A 78 -0.44 2.73 10.18
N LEU A 79 0.19 2.95 9.02
CA LEU A 79 0.90 4.19 8.69
C LEU A 79 0.12 4.98 7.65
N GLY A 80 -0.36 6.17 8.02
CA GLY A 80 -0.89 7.11 7.04
C GLY A 80 0.23 7.95 6.42
N THR A 81 0.26 8.05 5.08
CA THR A 81 1.19 8.95 4.38
C THR A 81 0.57 10.32 4.13
N THR A 82 1.34 11.40 4.34
CA THR A 82 0.90 12.77 4.09
C THR A 82 2.08 13.66 3.69
N ALA A 83 1.86 14.56 2.74
CA ALA A 83 2.84 15.57 2.36
C ALA A 83 2.87 16.78 3.32
N ARG A 84 1.88 16.91 4.19
CA ARG A 84 1.73 18.04 5.12
C ARG A 84 1.41 17.55 6.51
N THR A 85 1.94 18.24 7.52
CA THR A 85 1.54 18.06 8.90
C THR A 85 0.06 18.40 9.01
N ARG A 86 -0.74 17.42 9.41
CA ARG A 86 -2.15 17.63 9.76
C ARG A 86 -2.22 17.90 11.25
N HIS A 87 -3.23 18.65 11.70
CA HIS A 87 -3.59 18.74 13.11
C HIS A 87 -4.25 17.45 13.58
N LEU A 88 -3.52 16.35 13.47
CA LEU A 88 -3.89 15.03 13.97
C LEU A 88 -2.99 14.76 15.17
N GLU A 89 -3.55 14.20 16.23
CA GLU A 89 -2.81 13.82 17.44
C GLU A 89 -1.90 12.58 17.23
N ALA A 90 -1.78 12.10 15.98
CA ALA A 90 -0.94 10.98 15.62
C ALA A 90 0.54 11.37 15.61
N PRO A 91 1.45 10.51 16.12
CA PRO A 91 2.89 10.71 15.98
C PRO A 91 3.31 10.86 14.51
N VAL A 92 4.14 11.87 14.23
CA VAL A 92 4.71 12.09 12.90
C VAL A 92 6.13 11.54 12.86
N MET A 93 6.44 10.80 11.80
CA MET A 93 7.74 10.16 11.60
C MET A 93 8.28 10.48 10.22
N SER A 94 9.61 10.51 10.07
CA SER A 94 10.22 10.56 8.73
C SER A 94 10.00 9.23 8.01
N PRO A 95 10.06 9.18 6.66
CA PRO A 95 9.96 7.92 5.92
C PRO A 95 10.99 6.87 6.35
N ARG A 96 12.18 7.31 6.78
CA ARG A 96 13.24 6.41 7.27
C ARG A 96 12.86 5.77 8.60
N ASP A 97 12.33 6.55 9.53
CA ASP A 97 11.93 6.05 10.85
C ASP A 97 10.66 5.18 10.73
N ALA A 98 9.71 5.59 9.89
CA ALA A 98 8.50 4.83 9.61
C ALA A 98 8.80 3.46 8.96
N ALA A 99 9.79 3.40 8.05
CA ALA A 99 10.25 2.14 7.46
C ALA A 99 10.86 1.20 8.51
N ALA A 100 11.67 1.73 9.44
CA ALA A 100 12.18 0.92 10.54
C ALA A 100 11.06 0.45 11.48
N GLU A 101 10.10 1.32 11.77
CA GLU A 101 8.95 1.01 12.62
C GLU A 101 8.11 -0.13 12.05
N ILE A 102 7.68 -0.01 10.78
CA ILE A 102 6.78 -1.01 10.20
C ILE A 102 7.43 -2.38 10.09
N ILE A 103 8.75 -2.46 9.91
CA ILE A 103 9.49 -3.74 9.92
C ILE A 103 9.50 -4.36 11.33
N ARG A 104 9.66 -3.55 12.39
CA ARG A 104 9.55 -4.05 13.77
C ARG A 104 8.14 -4.53 14.06
N GLN A 105 7.13 -3.74 13.66
CA GLN A 105 5.73 -4.08 13.85
C GLN A 105 5.38 -5.35 13.08
N SER A 106 5.81 -5.50 11.83
CA SER A 106 5.41 -6.64 10.99
C SER A 106 5.90 -8.00 11.49
N ALA A 107 6.86 -8.03 12.42
CA ALA A 107 7.25 -9.25 13.15
C ALA A 107 6.18 -9.73 14.15
N LEU A 108 5.28 -8.84 14.60
CA LEU A 108 4.22 -9.13 15.57
C LEU A 108 2.88 -9.49 14.90
N GLY A 109 2.70 -9.17 13.63
CA GLY A 109 1.41 -9.32 12.92
C GLY A 109 1.26 -8.41 11.69
N PRO A 110 0.08 -8.41 11.04
CA PRO A 110 -0.16 -7.65 9.81
C PRO A 110 -0.06 -6.13 10.01
N CYS A 111 0.57 -5.45 9.06
CA CYS A 111 0.73 -4.00 9.04
C CYS A 111 0.23 -3.42 7.70
N THR A 112 -0.17 -2.16 7.71
CA THR A 112 -0.67 -1.47 6.52
C THR A 112 -0.04 -0.09 6.36
N VAL A 113 0.29 0.27 5.12
CA VAL A 113 0.72 1.61 4.68
C VAL A 113 -0.32 2.19 3.73
#